data_AF-A0A1J1GT92-F1
#
_entry.id   AF-A0A1J1GT92-F1
#
_cell.length_a   1.000
_cell.length_b   1.000
_cell.length_c   1.000
_cell.angle_alpha   90.00
_cell.angle_beta   90.00
_cell.angle_gamma   90.00
#
_symmetry.space_group_name_H-M   'P 1'
#
loop_
_entity.id
_entity.type
_entity.pdbx_description
1 polymer ?
#
loop_
_entity_poly.entity_id
_entity_poly.type
_entity_poly.pdbx_seq_one_letter_code
_entity_poly.pdbx_strand_id
1 'polypeptide(L)'
;MALLYNKGCDDFEGNSAKCHMTICPIDKSKYETSYCQVQLNPIKVYRPLYNVSNDISQNMFKYIRYGPYEFSRIIILSNNNQDGIVFLYELNPYKDDFPFKTYLCRLKNINQRITLCESIDINYLGKNLSFNSYDVINGKNNLSSLKLLKNPRHKIIKAKYKNLFYKQHFCHVVKTKFVTHLRCVNYLCEKYNEEYTLCTNANYSGKLVFLDYYSYQRNIKDLIYLPDSCLKKDSNFACTPYFCQKKVINQFTSCEYQEISAIKNIAISPKSLDVISTNPQNVYHENNMSAPELFAIAFVPFLILFVFFWCYIYKLMKKRRRKFYNAKKI
;
A
#
# COMPACT_ATOMS: atom_id res chain seq x y z
N MET A 1 3.16 5.10 -4.94
CA MET A 1 3.44 3.82 -5.60
C MET A 1 4.93 3.69 -5.80
N ALA A 2 5.45 2.46 -5.73
CA ALA A 2 6.83 2.14 -6.01
C ALA A 2 6.91 0.82 -6.79
N LEU A 3 7.97 0.67 -7.58
CA LEU A 3 8.37 -0.59 -8.17
C LEU A 3 9.32 -1.27 -7.19
N LEU A 4 9.05 -2.51 -6.81
CA LEU A 4 10.01 -3.35 -6.11
C LEU A 4 10.58 -4.36 -7.10
N TYR A 5 11.90 -4.38 -7.19
CA TYR A 5 12.67 -5.36 -7.94
C TYR A 5 13.26 -6.38 -6.97
N ASN A 6 13.02 -7.66 -7.24
CA ASN A 6 13.41 -8.79 -6.43
C ASN A 6 14.41 -9.65 -7.20
N LYS A 7 15.66 -9.66 -6.74
CA LYS A 7 16.74 -10.49 -7.31
C LYS A 7 16.77 -11.90 -6.69
N GLY A 8 16.08 -12.10 -5.57
CA GLY A 8 16.07 -13.34 -4.80
C GLY A 8 16.40 -13.11 -3.34
N CYS A 9 16.24 -14.18 -2.56
CA CYS A 9 16.61 -14.23 -1.16
C CYS A 9 17.60 -15.35 -0.93
N ASP A 10 18.49 -15.13 0.02
CA ASP A 10 19.30 -16.19 0.62
C ASP A 10 18.39 -17.11 1.45
N ASP A 11 18.92 -18.27 1.83
CA ASP A 11 18.21 -19.20 2.70
C ASP A 11 17.87 -18.56 4.06
N PHE A 12 16.76 -19.00 4.67
CA PHE A 12 16.34 -18.50 5.98
C PHE A 12 17.26 -19.03 7.08
N GLU A 13 17.84 -18.11 7.85
CA GLU A 13 18.52 -18.40 9.12
C GLU A 13 17.54 -18.10 10.27
N GLY A 14 16.87 -19.15 10.76
CA GLY A 14 15.83 -19.03 11.80
C GLY A 14 14.61 -18.23 11.32
N ASN A 15 14.31 -17.11 11.98
CA ASN A 15 13.15 -16.24 11.67
C ASN A 15 13.48 -15.09 10.72
N SER A 16 14.70 -15.04 10.19
CA SER A 16 15.15 -13.97 9.30
C SER A 16 15.79 -14.52 8.04
N ALA A 17 15.65 -13.76 6.95
CA ALA A 17 16.38 -13.99 5.71
C ALA A 17 16.99 -12.69 5.23
N LYS A 18 18.04 -12.82 4.43
CA LYS A 18 18.63 -11.71 3.67
C LYS A 18 18.07 -11.77 2.26
N CYS A 19 17.45 -10.69 1.81
CA CYS A 19 16.88 -10.62 0.47
C CYS A 19 17.49 -9.48 -0.33
N HIS A 20 17.84 -9.75 -1.58
CA HIS A 20 18.33 -8.77 -2.53
C HIS A 20 17.16 -8.12 -3.25
N MET A 21 16.41 -7.30 -2.51
CA MET A 21 15.28 -6.54 -3.02
C MET A 21 15.58 -5.04 -3.03
N THR A 22 15.07 -4.32 -4.01
CA THR A 22 15.22 -2.87 -4.11
C THR A 22 13.86 -2.26 -4.40
N ILE A 23 13.46 -1.27 -3.60
CA ILE A 23 12.23 -0.51 -3.83
C ILE A 23 12.57 0.85 -4.42
N CYS A 24 11.83 1.24 -5.45
CA CYS A 24 12.08 2.46 -6.20
C CYS A 24 10.77 3.23 -6.36
N PRO A 25 10.65 4.42 -5.73
CA PRO A 25 9.50 5.29 -5.94
C PRO A 25 9.32 5.57 -7.43
N ILE A 26 8.10 5.37 -7.94
CA ILE A 26 7.79 5.71 -9.32
C ILE A 26 7.33 7.16 -9.35
N ASP A 27 8.14 8.04 -9.91
CA ASP A 27 7.71 9.39 -10.23
C ASP A 27 6.80 9.37 -11.47
N LYS A 28 5.65 10.03 -11.35
CA LYS A 28 4.66 10.18 -12.41
C LYS A 28 5.04 11.25 -13.44
N SER A 29 6.09 12.04 -13.20
CA SER A 29 6.59 13.00 -14.18
C SER A 29 6.93 12.29 -15.49
N LYS A 30 6.29 12.71 -16.59
CA LYS A 30 6.48 12.12 -17.93
C LYS A 30 7.87 12.36 -18.50
N TYR A 31 8.58 13.38 -18.03
CA TYR A 31 9.83 13.82 -18.64
C TYR A 31 11.09 13.28 -17.96
N GLU A 32 10.97 12.76 -16.74
CA GLU A 32 12.10 12.27 -15.98
C GLU A 32 12.29 10.76 -16.17
N THR A 33 13.51 10.40 -16.55
CA THR A 33 13.95 9.01 -16.56
C THR A 33 14.04 8.52 -15.12
N SER A 34 13.38 7.41 -14.80
CA SER A 34 13.47 6.84 -13.46
C SER A 34 14.71 5.97 -13.35
N TYR A 35 15.50 6.24 -12.32
CA TYR A 35 16.61 5.40 -11.92
C TYR A 35 16.27 4.72 -10.61
N CYS A 36 16.58 3.45 -10.55
CA CYS A 36 16.36 2.59 -9.41
C CYS A 36 17.72 2.11 -8.93
N GLN A 37 18.26 2.77 -7.92
CA GLN A 37 19.56 2.41 -7.35
C GLN A 37 19.43 1.05 -6.68
N VAL A 38 19.99 0.02 -7.32
CA VAL A 38 19.97 -1.33 -6.78
C VAL A 38 20.97 -1.39 -5.64
N GLN A 39 20.46 -1.52 -4.42
CA GLN A 39 21.30 -1.64 -3.23
C GLN A 39 22.06 -2.96 -3.29
N LEU A 40 23.39 -2.90 -3.10
CA LEU A 40 24.23 -4.10 -3.03
C LEU A 40 23.96 -4.89 -1.75
N ASN A 41 23.62 -4.18 -0.67
CA ASN A 41 23.40 -4.78 0.62
C ASN A 41 22.02 -5.45 0.67
N PRO A 42 21.94 -6.70 1.15
CA PRO A 42 20.66 -7.38 1.31
C PRO A 42 19.85 -6.73 2.42
N ILE A 43 18.54 -6.80 2.26
CA ILE A 43 17.57 -6.28 3.21
C ILE A 43 17.16 -7.42 4.15
N LYS A 44 17.15 -7.13 5.44
CA LYS A 44 16.70 -8.08 6.45
C LYS A 44 15.18 -8.24 6.36
N VAL A 45 14.75 -9.49 6.28
CA VAL A 45 13.35 -9.89 6.27
C VAL A 45 13.00 -10.48 7.62
N TYR A 46 11.91 -10.03 8.21
CA TYR A 46 11.40 -10.48 9.49
C TYR A 46 10.03 -11.10 9.35
N ARG A 47 9.84 -12.27 9.97
CA ARG A 47 8.51 -12.81 10.27
C ARG A 47 8.14 -12.50 11.73
N PRO A 48 7.13 -11.67 12.00
CA PRO A 48 6.63 -11.50 13.35
C PRO A 48 6.09 -12.85 13.88
N LEU A 49 6.48 -13.21 15.10
CA LEU A 49 6.06 -14.46 15.75
C LEU A 49 4.56 -14.48 16.12
N TYR A 50 3.89 -13.31 16.18
CA TYR A 50 2.48 -13.18 16.56
C TYR A 50 1.74 -12.20 15.61
N ASN A 51 1.22 -12.72 14.50
CA ASN A 51 0.39 -11.97 13.54
C ASN A 51 -1.12 -12.32 13.65
N VAL A 52 -1.58 -12.77 14.82
CA VAL A 52 -2.94 -13.31 15.05
C VAL A 52 -4.07 -12.32 14.65
N SER A 53 -3.79 -11.01 14.61
CA SER A 53 -4.80 -10.00 14.25
C SER A 53 -4.95 -9.70 12.75
N ASN A 54 -4.10 -10.26 11.89
CA ASN A 54 -4.12 -9.95 10.46
C ASN A 54 -4.94 -10.98 9.69
N ASP A 55 -6.00 -10.52 9.02
CA ASP A 55 -6.76 -11.33 8.07
C ASP A 55 -6.29 -11.06 6.63
N ILE A 56 -5.09 -11.55 6.33
CA ILE A 56 -4.50 -11.42 4.99
C ILE A 56 -5.34 -12.17 3.94
N SER A 57 -6.07 -13.21 4.32
CA SER A 57 -7.00 -13.90 3.41
C SER A 57 -8.12 -12.98 2.90
N GLN A 58 -8.46 -11.92 3.64
CA GLN A 58 -9.41 -10.87 3.24
C GLN A 58 -8.73 -9.56 2.79
N ASN A 59 -7.41 -9.57 2.60
CA ASN A 59 -6.57 -8.37 2.38
C ASN A 59 -6.80 -7.29 3.44
N MET A 60 -6.83 -7.70 4.72
CA MET A 60 -6.94 -6.79 5.85
C MET A 60 -5.80 -7.01 6.84
N PHE A 61 -5.25 -5.92 7.39
CA PHE A 61 -4.23 -5.99 8.43
C PHE A 61 -4.29 -4.75 9.31
N LYS A 62 -3.79 -4.87 10.54
CA LYS A 62 -3.62 -3.72 11.43
C LYS A 62 -2.25 -3.09 11.16
N TYR A 63 -2.23 -1.82 10.76
CA TYR A 63 -0.96 -1.13 10.56
C TYR A 63 -0.41 -0.67 11.90
N ILE A 64 0.54 -1.40 12.44
CA ILE A 64 1.21 -1.09 13.71
C ILE A 64 2.66 -0.69 13.47
N ARG A 65 3.24 0.00 14.46
CA ARG A 65 4.66 0.29 14.48
C ARG A 65 5.40 -0.93 15.00
N TYR A 66 6.38 -1.40 14.24
CA TYR A 66 7.19 -2.55 14.63
C TYR A 66 8.51 -2.09 15.25
N GLY A 67 8.52 -1.45 16.42
CA GLY A 67 9.73 -0.97 17.13
C GLY A 67 10.63 0.03 16.38
N PRO A 68 11.67 0.60 17.02
CA PRO A 68 12.64 1.50 16.38
C PRO A 68 13.75 0.70 15.67
N TYR A 69 14.04 1.05 14.41
CA TYR A 69 15.04 0.36 13.59
C TYR A 69 15.75 1.32 12.63
N GLU A 70 17.07 1.42 12.78
CA GLU A 70 17.96 2.31 12.00
C GLU A 70 18.28 1.79 10.58
N PHE A 71 17.44 0.93 9.99
CA PHE A 71 17.70 0.40 8.64
C PHE A 71 16.42 -0.01 7.92
N SER A 72 16.48 0.00 6.58
CA SER A 72 15.42 -0.52 5.73
C SER A 72 15.21 -2.01 5.96
N ARG A 73 13.96 -2.45 6.02
CA ARG A 73 13.60 -3.85 6.29
C ARG A 73 12.30 -4.27 5.66
N ILE A 74 12.08 -5.58 5.62
CA ILE A 74 10.83 -6.19 5.19
C ILE A 74 10.17 -6.91 6.36
N ILE A 75 8.87 -6.72 6.53
CA ILE A 75 8.05 -7.37 7.55
C ILE A 75 6.98 -8.18 6.85
N ILE A 76 7.07 -9.50 6.94
CA ILE A 76 6.10 -10.40 6.33
C ILE A 76 4.80 -10.37 7.15
N LEU A 77 3.69 -10.10 6.47
CA LEU A 77 2.35 -10.09 7.05
C LEU A 77 1.62 -11.42 6.82
N SER A 78 1.91 -12.12 5.73
CA SER A 78 1.29 -13.40 5.37
C SER A 78 1.83 -14.56 6.20
N ASN A 79 0.92 -15.42 6.69
CA ASN A 79 1.29 -16.58 7.50
C ASN A 79 1.79 -17.78 6.67
N ASN A 80 1.41 -17.85 5.39
CA ASN A 80 1.85 -18.87 4.46
C ASN A 80 2.38 -18.23 3.17
N ASN A 81 3.10 -19.01 2.37
CA ASN A 81 3.55 -18.60 1.03
C ASN A 81 2.61 -19.12 -0.08
N GLN A 82 1.55 -19.86 0.25
CA GLN A 82 0.66 -20.50 -0.73
C GLN A 82 -0.25 -19.49 -1.43
N ASP A 83 -0.68 -18.46 -0.70
CA ASP A 83 -1.66 -17.46 -1.15
C ASP A 83 -0.99 -16.16 -1.64
N GLY A 84 0.32 -16.22 -1.89
CA GLY A 84 1.19 -15.08 -2.11
C GLY A 84 1.74 -14.49 -0.81
N ILE A 85 2.88 -13.82 -0.93
CA ILE A 85 3.62 -13.21 0.18
C ILE A 85 3.23 -11.74 0.25
N VAL A 86 2.55 -11.33 1.31
CA VAL A 86 2.21 -9.92 1.58
C VAL A 86 3.13 -9.39 2.65
N PHE A 87 3.72 -8.22 2.43
CA PHE A 87 4.71 -7.66 3.35
C PHE A 87 4.74 -6.14 3.32
N LEU A 88 5.22 -5.57 4.43
CA LEU A 88 5.61 -4.17 4.52
C LEU A 88 7.08 -4.05 4.14
N TYR A 89 7.39 -3.10 3.28
CA TYR A 89 8.74 -2.62 3.05
C TYR A 89 8.87 -1.27 3.74
N GLU A 90 9.65 -1.22 4.81
CA GLU A 90 10.00 0.01 5.51
C GLU A 90 11.32 0.53 4.97
N LEU A 91 11.26 1.66 4.26
CA LEU A 91 12.41 2.32 3.64
C LEU A 91 12.97 3.34 4.62
N ASN A 92 14.23 3.15 5.03
CA ASN A 92 14.93 4.02 5.97
C ASN A 92 16.40 4.24 5.52
N PRO A 93 16.64 5.09 4.50
CA PRO A 93 17.97 5.31 3.96
C PRO A 93 18.85 6.16 4.90
N TYR A 94 18.24 6.97 5.77
CA TYR A 94 18.95 7.90 6.67
C TYR A 94 19.26 7.31 8.04
N LYS A 95 18.85 6.06 8.29
CA LYS A 95 19.05 5.36 9.56
C LYS A 95 18.41 6.07 10.76
N ASP A 96 17.29 6.74 10.54
CA ASP A 96 16.52 7.39 11.60
C ASP A 96 15.83 6.34 12.48
N ASP A 97 15.32 6.72 13.65
CA ASP A 97 14.53 5.82 14.52
C ASP A 97 13.25 5.30 13.85
N PHE A 98 12.76 6.02 12.82
CA PHE A 98 11.53 5.73 12.11
C PHE A 98 11.76 5.64 10.60
N PRO A 99 11.03 4.75 9.89
CA PRO A 99 11.17 4.65 8.46
C PRO A 99 10.68 5.93 7.78
N PHE A 100 11.49 6.43 6.85
CA PHE A 100 11.13 7.55 5.98
C PHE A 100 9.83 7.28 5.22
N LYS A 101 9.63 6.03 4.76
CA LYS A 101 8.42 5.63 4.05
C LYS A 101 8.12 4.15 4.17
N THR A 102 6.85 3.82 4.31
CA THR A 102 6.38 2.42 4.34
C THR A 102 5.57 2.11 3.09
N TYR A 103 5.83 0.95 2.49
CA TYR A 103 5.12 0.44 1.32
C TYR A 103 4.51 -0.92 1.63
N LEU A 104 3.28 -1.15 1.19
CA LEU A 104 2.67 -2.46 1.18
C LEU A 104 2.91 -3.11 -0.19
N CYS A 105 3.49 -4.31 -0.16
CA CYS A 105 3.86 -5.07 -1.35
C CYS A 105 3.25 -6.48 -1.31
N ARG A 106 3.11 -7.08 -2.50
CA ARG A 106 2.70 -8.48 -2.65
C ARG A 106 3.59 -9.15 -3.68
N LEU A 107 4.00 -10.38 -3.42
CA LEU A 107 4.59 -11.27 -4.42
C LEU A 107 3.71 -12.51 -4.53
N LYS A 108 3.38 -12.98 -5.74
CA LYS A 108 2.68 -14.25 -5.92
C LYS A 108 3.51 -15.43 -5.41
N ASN A 109 4.82 -15.37 -5.62
CA ASN A 109 5.80 -16.32 -5.08
C ASN A 109 7.16 -15.62 -4.89
N ILE A 110 8.06 -16.25 -4.15
CA ILE A 110 9.38 -15.68 -3.82
C ILE A 110 10.27 -15.41 -5.05
N ASN A 111 10.04 -16.12 -6.16
CA ASN A 111 10.81 -16.00 -7.39
C ASN A 111 10.30 -14.89 -8.32
N GLN A 112 9.16 -14.27 -7.99
CA GLN A 112 8.62 -13.18 -8.79
C GLN A 112 9.57 -11.98 -8.74
N ARG A 113 10.05 -11.56 -9.92
CA ARG A 113 11.08 -10.52 -10.05
C ARG A 113 10.61 -9.11 -9.77
N ILE A 114 9.32 -8.82 -9.98
CA ILE A 114 8.81 -7.44 -9.86
C ILE A 114 7.44 -7.38 -9.20
N THR A 115 7.18 -6.31 -8.47
CA THR A 115 5.86 -5.96 -7.94
C THR A 115 5.66 -4.45 -7.88
N LEU A 116 4.40 -3.99 -8.03
CA LEU A 116 4.01 -2.63 -7.72
C LEU A 116 3.48 -2.54 -6.29
N CYS A 117 4.18 -1.78 -5.46
CA CYS A 117 3.80 -1.51 -4.09
C CYS A 117 3.08 -0.17 -3.96
N GLU A 118 2.18 -0.08 -3.00
CA GLU A 118 1.52 1.18 -2.64
C GLU A 118 2.06 1.73 -1.32
N SER A 119 2.25 3.04 -1.27
CA SER A 119 2.73 3.71 -0.05
C SER A 119 1.60 3.81 0.96
N ILE A 120 1.91 3.51 2.22
CA ILE A 120 0.97 3.67 3.32
C ILE A 120 1.12 5.09 3.90
N ASP A 121 -0.01 5.74 4.16
CA ASP A 121 -0.03 7.02 4.86
C ASP A 121 0.32 6.80 6.34
N ILE A 122 1.23 7.59 6.90
CA ILE A 122 1.59 7.51 8.32
C ILE A 122 0.39 7.76 9.25
N ASN A 123 -0.61 8.54 8.81
CA ASN A 123 -1.85 8.82 9.53
C ASN A 123 -2.77 7.59 9.68
N TYR A 124 -2.41 6.47 9.05
CA TYR A 124 -3.09 5.19 9.17
C TYR A 124 -2.55 4.33 10.31
N LEU A 125 -1.51 4.79 11.01
CA LEU A 125 -0.93 4.08 12.14
C LEU A 125 -2.00 3.76 13.22
N GLY A 126 -1.99 2.52 13.70
CA GLY A 126 -2.94 1.97 14.67
C GLY A 126 -4.27 1.50 14.07
N LYS A 127 -4.57 1.81 12.81
CA LYS A 127 -5.85 1.49 12.16
C LYS A 127 -5.81 0.16 11.43
N ASN A 128 -6.99 -0.44 11.26
CA ASN A 128 -7.16 -1.59 10.37
C ASN A 128 -7.27 -1.09 8.93
N LEU A 129 -6.45 -1.64 8.04
CA LEU A 129 -6.41 -1.27 6.64
C LEU A 129 -6.91 -2.41 5.78
N SER A 130 -7.60 -2.06 4.71
CA SER A 130 -7.97 -2.97 3.63
C SER A 130 -7.29 -2.53 2.34
N PHE A 131 -6.99 -3.48 1.47
CA PHE A 131 -6.35 -3.19 0.18
C PHE A 131 -6.86 -4.12 -0.92
N ASN A 132 -6.71 -3.67 -2.17
CA ASN A 132 -6.91 -4.54 -3.33
C ASN A 132 -5.56 -5.10 -3.77
N SER A 133 -5.55 -6.36 -4.17
CA SER A 133 -4.39 -7.01 -4.74
C SER A 133 -4.70 -7.62 -6.11
N TYR A 134 -3.69 -7.63 -6.97
CA TYR A 134 -3.80 -8.09 -8.34
C TYR A 134 -2.59 -8.95 -8.68
N ASP A 135 -2.82 -10.10 -9.31
CA ASP A 135 -1.75 -10.92 -9.89
C ASP A 135 -1.97 -11.00 -11.41
N VAL A 136 -1.06 -10.42 -12.18
CA VAL A 136 -1.11 -10.44 -13.65
C VAL A 136 -0.21 -11.55 -14.17
N ILE A 137 -0.82 -12.52 -14.83
CA ILE A 137 -0.18 -13.76 -15.28
C ILE A 137 -0.22 -13.87 -16.80
N ASN A 138 0.68 -14.68 -17.37
CA ASN A 138 0.63 -14.98 -18.80
C ASN A 138 -0.58 -15.86 -19.13
N GLY A 139 -1.39 -15.44 -20.11
CA GLY A 139 -2.58 -16.17 -20.54
C GLY A 139 -2.32 -17.59 -21.06
N LYS A 140 -1.08 -17.92 -21.44
CA LYS A 140 -0.66 -19.28 -21.84
C LYS A 140 -0.50 -20.26 -20.68
N ASN A 141 -0.47 -19.80 -19.42
CA ASN A 141 -0.27 -20.67 -18.27
C ASN A 141 -1.57 -21.43 -17.91
N ASN A 142 -1.45 -22.74 -17.68
CA ASN A 142 -2.57 -23.62 -17.35
C ASN A 142 -3.19 -23.27 -15.99
N LEU A 143 -4.53 -23.15 -15.96
CA LEU A 143 -5.30 -22.72 -14.79
C LEU A 143 -5.27 -23.72 -13.64
N SER A 144 -4.99 -25.00 -13.93
CA SER A 144 -5.09 -26.14 -13.01
C SER A 144 -4.16 -26.06 -11.80
N SER A 145 -3.19 -25.15 -11.81
CA SER A 145 -2.25 -24.89 -10.70
C SER A 145 -2.60 -23.67 -9.85
N LEU A 146 -3.58 -22.86 -10.26
CA LEU A 146 -3.96 -21.61 -9.58
C LEU A 146 -5.16 -21.88 -8.67
N LYS A 147 -4.91 -22.12 -7.38
CA LYS A 147 -5.96 -22.06 -6.37
C LYS A 147 -6.64 -20.69 -6.49
N LEU A 148 -7.94 -20.66 -6.82
CA LEU A 148 -8.71 -19.43 -6.77
C LEU A 148 -8.70 -18.93 -5.32
N LEU A 149 -7.96 -17.87 -5.07
CA LEU A 149 -8.07 -17.10 -3.83
C LEU A 149 -9.53 -16.63 -3.72
N LYS A 150 -10.27 -17.18 -2.74
CA LYS A 150 -11.63 -16.74 -2.40
C LYS A 150 -11.59 -15.42 -1.64
N ASN A 151 -10.96 -14.40 -2.22
CA ASN A 151 -10.87 -13.06 -1.66
C ASN A 151 -11.48 -12.06 -2.65
N PRO A 152 -12.58 -11.37 -2.30
CA PRO A 152 -13.24 -10.43 -3.20
C PRO A 152 -12.38 -9.21 -3.56
N ARG A 153 -11.36 -8.90 -2.75
CA ARG A 153 -10.39 -7.82 -2.98
C ARG A 153 -9.14 -8.30 -3.73
N HIS A 154 -9.08 -9.57 -4.14
CA HIS A 154 -8.01 -10.11 -4.95
C HIS A 154 -8.50 -10.44 -6.36
N LYS A 155 -7.72 -10.08 -7.39
CA LYS A 155 -8.04 -10.41 -8.79
C LYS A 155 -6.82 -10.99 -9.51
N ILE A 156 -7.01 -12.15 -10.13
CA ILE A 156 -6.04 -12.72 -11.07
C ILE A 156 -6.43 -12.28 -12.48
N ILE A 157 -5.51 -11.63 -13.18
CA ILE A 157 -5.73 -11.11 -14.53
C ILE A 157 -4.84 -11.86 -15.51
N LYS A 158 -5.46 -12.45 -16.53
CA LYS A 158 -4.72 -13.03 -17.65
C LYS A 158 -4.39 -11.93 -18.64
N ALA A 159 -3.10 -11.78 -18.93
CA ALA A 159 -2.64 -10.85 -19.94
C ALA A 159 -2.04 -11.57 -21.14
N LYS A 160 -2.27 -10.98 -22.33
CA LYS A 160 -1.58 -11.35 -23.56
C LYS A 160 -0.37 -10.43 -23.70
N TYR A 161 0.82 -10.99 -23.55
CA TYR A 161 2.08 -10.29 -23.77
C TYR A 161 2.41 -10.26 -25.27
N LYS A 162 3.06 -9.18 -25.67
CA LYS A 162 3.56 -8.96 -27.03
C LYS A 162 5.06 -9.22 -27.06
N ASN A 163 5.59 -9.54 -28.24
CA ASN A 163 7.04 -9.65 -28.43
C ASN A 163 7.61 -8.25 -28.65
N LEU A 164 8.19 -7.67 -27.60
CA LEU A 164 8.76 -6.33 -27.64
C LEU A 164 10.28 -6.36 -27.75
N PHE A 165 10.81 -5.37 -28.46
CA PHE A 165 12.23 -5.13 -28.65
C PHE A 165 12.55 -3.70 -28.25
N TYR A 166 13.54 -3.55 -27.39
CA TYR A 166 14.04 -2.27 -26.93
C TYR A 166 15.22 -1.80 -27.78
N LYS A 167 15.29 -0.49 -28.05
CA LYS A 167 16.45 0.17 -28.67
C LYS A 167 16.65 1.54 -28.05
N GLN A 168 17.85 1.81 -27.56
CA GLN A 168 18.26 3.18 -27.26
C GLN A 168 18.81 3.83 -28.52
N HIS A 169 18.24 4.94 -28.93
CA HIS A 169 18.71 5.76 -30.03
C HIS A 169 19.72 6.83 -29.55
N PHE A 170 20.14 7.70 -30.47
CA PHE A 170 20.95 8.88 -30.16
C PHE A 170 20.39 9.73 -29.02
N CYS A 171 21.32 10.39 -28.32
CA CYS A 171 21.04 11.28 -27.22
C CYS A 171 21.14 12.73 -27.69
N HIS A 172 20.17 13.54 -27.30
CA HIS A 172 20.09 14.96 -27.62
C HIS A 172 20.36 15.78 -26.37
N VAL A 173 21.11 16.86 -26.51
CA VAL A 173 21.29 17.83 -25.42
C VAL A 173 20.06 18.74 -25.39
N VAL A 174 19.30 18.66 -24.31
CA VAL A 174 18.16 19.54 -24.04
C VAL A 174 18.62 20.61 -23.06
N LYS A 175 18.63 21.87 -23.51
CA LYS A 175 18.92 23.02 -22.66
C LYS A 175 17.62 23.69 -22.23
N THR A 176 17.42 23.82 -20.93
CA THR A 176 16.41 24.70 -20.33
C THR A 176 17.09 25.99 -19.84
N LYS A 177 16.32 26.97 -19.35
CA LYS A 177 16.86 28.23 -18.82
C LYS A 177 17.88 28.02 -17.69
N PHE A 178 17.76 26.92 -16.93
CA PHE A 178 18.56 26.69 -15.73
C PHE A 178 19.42 25.42 -15.79
N VAL A 179 19.04 24.42 -16.60
CA VAL A 179 19.71 23.11 -16.59
C VAL A 179 19.88 22.55 -17.99
N THR A 180 21.04 21.95 -18.23
CA THR A 180 21.34 21.18 -19.45
C THR A 180 21.26 19.69 -19.14
N HIS A 181 20.45 18.95 -19.88
CA HIS A 181 20.31 17.50 -19.72
C HIS A 181 20.60 16.78 -21.04
N LEU A 182 21.35 15.67 -20.96
CA LEU A 182 21.48 14.73 -22.08
C LEU A 182 20.31 13.75 -22.03
N ARG A 183 19.44 13.78 -23.05
CA ARG A 183 18.25 12.92 -23.12
C ARG A 183 18.32 11.99 -24.31
N CYS A 184 18.29 10.69 -24.04
CA CYS A 184 18.29 9.66 -25.08
C CYS A 184 16.86 9.25 -25.44
N VAL A 185 16.63 9.02 -26.72
CA VAL A 185 15.36 8.48 -27.20
C VAL A 185 15.38 6.96 -27.01
N ASN A 186 14.35 6.42 -26.39
CA ASN A 186 14.21 4.99 -26.17
C ASN A 186 13.00 4.50 -26.96
N TYR A 187 13.19 3.49 -27.80
CA TYR A 187 12.13 2.88 -28.59
C TYR A 187 11.78 1.50 -28.06
N LEU A 188 10.49 1.19 -28.09
CA LEU A 188 9.94 -0.16 -27.97
C LEU A 188 9.19 -0.49 -29.24
N CYS A 189 9.58 -1.56 -29.91
CA CYS A 189 9.01 -2.00 -31.16
C CYS A 189 8.47 -3.42 -31.05
N GLU A 190 7.35 -3.68 -31.73
CA GLU A 190 6.88 -5.03 -32.01
C GLU A 190 7.57 -5.55 -33.29
N LYS A 191 7.91 -6.84 -33.29
CA LYS A 191 8.51 -7.51 -34.45
C LYS A 191 7.48 -8.42 -35.13
N TYR A 192 7.25 -8.20 -36.41
CA TYR A 192 6.34 -8.98 -37.26
C TYR A 192 7.08 -9.35 -38.54
N ASN A 193 7.11 -10.63 -38.90
CA ASN A 193 7.79 -11.14 -40.11
C ASN A 193 9.19 -10.56 -40.31
N GLU A 194 10.01 -10.63 -39.25
CA GLU A 194 11.40 -10.12 -39.22
C GLU A 194 11.58 -8.60 -39.22
N GLU A 195 10.54 -7.82 -39.52
CA GLU A 195 10.56 -6.37 -39.51
C GLU A 195 10.05 -5.76 -38.20
N TYR A 196 10.58 -4.59 -37.83
CA TYR A 196 10.15 -3.81 -36.68
C TYR A 196 9.09 -2.80 -37.12
N THR A 197 7.81 -3.09 -36.88
CA THR A 197 6.70 -2.35 -37.53
C THR A 197 6.04 -1.31 -36.62
N LEU A 198 5.91 -1.57 -35.32
CA LEU A 198 5.19 -0.69 -34.37
C LEU A 198 6.12 -0.14 -33.30
N CYS A 199 6.97 0.82 -33.69
CA CYS A 199 7.89 1.47 -32.78
C CYS A 199 7.24 2.66 -32.06
N THR A 200 7.22 2.62 -30.73
CA THR A 200 6.79 3.74 -29.89
C THR A 200 7.94 4.27 -29.06
N ASN A 201 7.94 5.57 -28.79
CA ASN A 201 8.89 6.15 -27.86
C ASN A 201 8.49 5.76 -26.44
N ALA A 202 9.28 4.87 -25.85
CA ALA A 202 9.04 4.25 -24.56
C ALA A 202 9.10 5.24 -23.39
N ASN A 203 9.72 6.41 -23.58
CA ASN A 203 9.68 7.49 -22.59
C ASN A 203 8.29 8.14 -22.49
N TYR A 204 7.43 8.00 -23.52
CA TYR A 204 6.11 8.63 -23.58
C TYR A 204 4.95 7.64 -23.49
N SER A 205 5.13 6.40 -23.94
CA SER A 205 4.10 5.35 -23.89
C SER A 205 4.05 4.60 -22.55
N GLY A 206 4.88 4.98 -21.59
CA GLY A 206 5.02 4.34 -20.30
C GLY A 206 6.18 4.94 -19.52
N LYS A 207 6.64 4.19 -18.51
CA LYS A 207 7.82 4.54 -17.72
C LYS A 207 8.92 3.51 -17.93
N LEU A 208 10.11 3.98 -18.28
CA LEU A 208 11.34 3.18 -18.22
C LEU A 208 12.03 3.43 -16.89
N VAL A 209 12.29 2.35 -16.16
CA VAL A 209 13.02 2.36 -14.90
C VAL A 209 14.35 1.66 -15.11
N PHE A 210 15.44 2.41 -15.09
CA PHE A 210 16.79 1.85 -15.18
C PHE A 210 17.19 1.27 -13.83
N LEU A 211 17.62 0.01 -13.84
CA LEU A 211 18.20 -0.64 -12.67
C LEU A 211 19.67 -0.21 -12.60
N ASP A 212 19.93 0.84 -11.82
CA ASP A 212 21.24 1.45 -11.72
C ASP A 212 22.05 0.72 -10.64
N TYR A 213 23.04 -0.04 -11.09
CA TYR A 213 24.03 -0.63 -10.21
C TYR A 213 25.18 0.38 -10.11
N TYR A 214 25.65 0.71 -8.91
CA TYR A 214 26.77 1.62 -8.64
C TYR A 214 28.08 1.33 -9.39
N SER A 215 28.17 0.29 -10.22
CA SER A 215 29.36 -0.02 -11.01
C SER A 215 29.38 0.77 -12.33
N TYR A 216 30.36 1.67 -12.44
CA TYR A 216 30.74 2.37 -13.66
C TYR A 216 31.07 1.45 -14.86
N GLN A 217 31.22 0.15 -14.64
CA GLN A 217 31.78 -0.81 -15.62
C GLN A 217 30.76 -1.64 -16.42
N ARG A 218 29.45 -1.52 -16.16
CA ARG A 218 28.48 -2.36 -16.90
C ARG A 218 28.09 -1.71 -18.23
N ASN A 219 28.68 -2.22 -19.31
CA ASN A 219 28.24 -1.97 -20.69
C ASN A 219 26.77 -2.37 -20.91
N ILE A 220 26.22 -3.23 -20.04
CA ILE A 220 24.82 -3.68 -20.08
C ILE A 220 24.04 -2.95 -18.99
N LYS A 221 22.96 -2.24 -19.37
CA LYS A 221 22.01 -1.65 -18.43
C LYS A 221 20.69 -2.40 -18.46
N ASP A 222 20.34 -3.00 -17.34
CA ASP A 222 19.02 -3.60 -17.15
C ASP A 222 17.99 -2.51 -16.91
N LEU A 223 16.81 -2.68 -17.48
CA LEU A 223 15.71 -1.73 -17.32
C LEU A 223 14.36 -2.43 -17.35
N ILE A 224 13.42 -1.86 -16.63
CA ILE A 224 12.04 -2.33 -16.58
C ILE A 224 11.17 -1.32 -17.30
N TYR A 225 10.44 -1.78 -18.31
CA TYR A 225 9.38 -1.01 -18.93
C TYR A 225 8.05 -1.29 -18.25
N LEU A 226 7.43 -0.23 -17.75
CA LEU A 226 6.08 -0.23 -17.20
C LEU A 226 5.17 0.55 -18.16
N PRO A 227 4.27 -0.14 -18.91
CA PRO A 227 3.26 0.56 -19.70
C PRO A 227 2.43 1.53 -18.86
N ASP A 228 1.89 2.58 -19.49
CA ASP A 228 1.05 3.57 -18.80
C ASP A 228 -0.14 2.93 -18.05
N SER A 229 -0.67 1.82 -18.55
CA SER A 229 -1.74 1.06 -17.91
C SER A 229 -1.37 0.53 -16.51
N CYS A 230 -0.08 0.31 -16.22
CA CYS A 230 0.41 -0.02 -14.88
C CYS A 230 0.30 1.16 -13.89
N LEU A 231 0.45 2.38 -14.41
CA LEU A 231 0.61 3.61 -13.63
C LEU A 231 -0.73 4.26 -13.27
N LYS A 232 -1.78 3.95 -14.03
CA LYS A 232 -3.16 4.38 -13.77
C LYS A 232 -3.66 3.84 -12.42
N LYS A 233 -4.51 4.62 -11.75
CA LYS A 233 -5.15 4.24 -10.48
C LYS A 233 -6.45 3.45 -10.68
N ASP A 234 -6.86 3.23 -11.91
CA ASP A 234 -8.20 2.76 -12.26
C ASP A 234 -8.46 1.31 -11.83
N SER A 235 -9.75 0.98 -11.67
CA SER A 235 -10.24 -0.34 -11.24
C SER A 235 -9.92 -1.48 -12.23
N ASN A 236 -9.68 -1.14 -13.50
CA ASN A 236 -9.26 -2.06 -14.56
C ASN A 236 -7.74 -2.12 -14.65
N PHE A 237 -7.11 -2.60 -13.58
CA PHE A 237 -5.67 -2.79 -13.55
C PHE A 237 -5.27 -3.80 -14.63
N ALA A 238 -4.46 -3.36 -15.59
CA ALA A 238 -3.97 -4.18 -16.69
C ALA A 238 -2.51 -3.82 -16.94
N CYS A 239 -1.60 -4.46 -16.18
CA CYS A 239 -0.18 -4.14 -16.22
C CYS A 239 0.60 -5.27 -16.88
N THR A 240 1.21 -5.00 -18.03
CA THR A 240 2.06 -5.95 -18.77
C THR A 240 3.50 -5.43 -18.82
N PRO A 241 4.26 -5.57 -17.73
CA PRO A 241 5.62 -5.05 -17.67
C PRO A 241 6.60 -5.95 -18.43
N TYR A 242 7.71 -5.35 -18.84
CA TYR A 242 8.79 -6.04 -19.54
C TYR A 242 10.13 -5.72 -18.89
N PHE A 243 10.99 -6.73 -18.82
CA PHE A 243 12.40 -6.60 -18.51
C PHE A 243 13.18 -6.53 -19.82
N CYS A 244 14.01 -5.50 -19.97
CA CYS A 244 14.81 -5.27 -21.16
C CYS A 244 16.27 -5.03 -20.76
N GLN A 245 17.20 -5.22 -21.70
CA GLN A 245 18.61 -4.94 -21.50
C GLN A 245 19.15 -4.03 -22.59
N LYS A 246 19.71 -2.90 -22.21
CA LYS A 246 20.51 -2.08 -23.12
C LYS A 246 21.92 -2.66 -23.20
N LYS A 247 22.36 -3.10 -24.38
CA LYS A 247 23.76 -3.53 -24.62
C LYS A 247 24.55 -2.51 -25.42
N VAL A 248 24.04 -2.09 -26.58
CA VAL A 248 24.70 -1.17 -27.50
C VAL A 248 23.70 -0.11 -27.96
N ILE A 249 24.18 1.11 -28.20
CA ILE A 249 23.35 2.18 -28.79
C ILE A 249 22.98 1.77 -30.22
N ASN A 250 21.77 2.12 -30.64
CA ASN A 250 21.19 1.86 -31.95
C ASN A 250 20.96 0.38 -32.32
N GLN A 251 21.13 -0.56 -31.39
CA GLN A 251 20.81 -1.96 -31.60
C GLN A 251 19.52 -2.36 -30.88
N PHE A 252 18.74 -3.23 -31.51
CA PHE A 252 17.55 -3.83 -30.92
C PHE A 252 17.91 -5.01 -30.03
N THR A 253 17.28 -5.07 -28.87
CA THR A 253 17.40 -6.17 -27.90
C THR A 253 16.01 -6.66 -27.52
N SER A 254 15.80 -7.97 -27.53
CA SER A 254 14.51 -8.54 -27.09
C SER A 254 14.24 -8.24 -25.62
N CYS A 255 13.00 -7.94 -25.28
CA CYS A 255 12.53 -7.79 -23.92
C CYS A 255 11.78 -9.05 -23.47
N GLU A 256 12.05 -9.46 -22.24
CA GLU A 256 11.36 -10.56 -21.58
C GLU A 256 10.11 -10.02 -20.88
N TYR A 257 8.95 -10.64 -21.13
CA TYR A 257 7.77 -10.32 -20.34
C TYR A 257 7.97 -10.74 -18.88
N GLN A 258 7.30 -10.05 -17.96
CA GLN A 258 7.37 -10.37 -16.54
C GLN A 258 5.96 -10.45 -15.95
N GLU A 259 5.65 -11.55 -15.25
CA GLU A 259 4.46 -11.59 -14.39
C GLU A 259 4.64 -10.60 -13.23
N ILE A 260 3.56 -9.97 -12.81
CA ILE A 260 3.61 -8.93 -11.79
C ILE A 260 2.42 -9.00 -10.86
N SER A 261 2.70 -8.75 -9.58
CA SER A 261 1.68 -8.49 -8.56
C SER A 261 1.62 -7.01 -8.26
N ALA A 262 0.45 -6.51 -7.91
CA ALA A 262 0.27 -5.14 -7.49
C ALA A 262 -0.65 -5.02 -6.28
N ILE A 263 -0.35 -4.03 -5.44
CA ILE A 263 -1.27 -3.53 -4.41
C ILE A 263 -1.78 -2.16 -4.83
N LYS A 264 -3.08 -1.96 -4.67
CA LYS A 264 -3.77 -0.70 -4.96
C LYS A 264 -4.86 -0.45 -3.91
N ASN A 265 -5.29 0.80 -3.81
CA ASN A 265 -6.43 1.25 -3.01
C ASN A 265 -6.32 0.84 -1.54
N ILE A 266 -5.16 1.08 -0.92
CA ILE A 266 -5.05 1.00 0.54
C ILE A 266 -5.99 2.05 1.15
N ALA A 267 -6.93 1.58 1.95
CA ALA A 267 -7.87 2.42 2.68
C ALA A 267 -7.97 1.95 4.13
N ILE A 268 -8.40 2.83 5.01
CA ILE A 268 -8.85 2.43 6.34
C ILE A 268 -10.02 1.48 6.12
N SER A 269 -9.88 0.24 6.56
CA SER A 269 -10.97 -0.71 6.52
C SER A 269 -12.09 -0.12 7.37
N PRO A 270 -13.28 0.12 6.81
CA PRO A 270 -14.44 0.33 7.64
C PRO A 270 -14.68 -1.01 8.32
N LYS A 271 -14.07 -1.23 9.49
CA LYS A 271 -14.67 -2.19 10.39
C LYS A 271 -15.96 -1.55 10.87
N SER A 272 -17.05 -2.34 10.88
CA SER A 272 -18.06 -2.22 11.94
C SER A 272 -17.32 -1.77 13.19
N LEU A 273 -17.75 -0.69 13.84
CA LEU A 273 -17.28 -0.34 15.19
C LEU A 273 -16.91 -1.65 15.88
N ASP A 274 -15.61 -1.89 16.09
CA ASP A 274 -15.17 -2.90 17.05
C ASP A 274 -15.69 -2.28 18.36
N VAL A 275 -16.99 -2.46 18.64
CA VAL A 275 -17.51 -2.59 19.99
C VAL A 275 -16.48 -3.50 20.59
N ILE A 276 -15.75 -2.95 21.55
CA ILE A 276 -14.84 -3.68 22.41
C ILE A 276 -15.52 -5.02 22.64
N SER A 277 -15.01 -6.08 21.99
CA SER A 277 -15.40 -7.42 22.35
C SER A 277 -14.73 -7.64 23.69
N THR A 278 -15.38 -7.09 24.73
CA THR A 278 -15.60 -7.89 25.92
C THR A 278 -16.09 -9.21 25.36
N ASN A 279 -15.33 -10.28 25.55
CA ASN A 279 -15.93 -11.60 25.56
C ASN A 279 -17.30 -11.42 26.24
N PRO A 280 -18.43 -11.77 25.62
CA PRO A 280 -19.51 -12.22 26.44
C PRO A 280 -18.93 -13.49 27.11
N GLN A 281 -18.28 -13.31 28.27
CA GLN A 281 -18.76 -14.10 29.37
C GLN A 281 -20.26 -13.90 29.28
N ASN A 282 -20.98 -14.95 28.93
CA ASN A 282 -22.40 -15.02 29.22
C ASN A 282 -22.49 -14.92 30.75
N VAL A 283 -22.32 -13.70 31.26
CA VAL A 283 -22.92 -13.27 32.49
C VAL A 283 -24.37 -13.27 32.10
N TYR A 284 -25.07 -14.34 32.46
CA TYR A 284 -26.47 -14.24 32.76
C TYR A 284 -26.60 -13.03 33.68
N HIS A 285 -27.03 -11.90 33.14
CA HIS A 285 -27.60 -10.86 33.95
C HIS A 285 -28.89 -11.48 34.49
N GLU A 286 -28.81 -12.04 35.70
CA GLU A 286 -29.98 -12.08 36.56
C GLU A 286 -30.47 -10.64 36.64
N ASN A 287 -31.56 -10.36 35.94
CA ASN A 287 -32.35 -9.15 36.11
C ASN A 287 -33.03 -9.23 37.48
N ASN A 288 -32.25 -9.12 38.54
CA ASN A 288 -32.72 -8.83 39.88
C ASN A 288 -32.26 -7.42 40.24
N MET A 289 -32.73 -6.43 39.47
CA MET A 289 -32.75 -5.06 39.98
C MET A 289 -33.66 -5.06 41.20
N SER A 290 -33.10 -4.71 42.35
CA SER A 290 -33.87 -4.61 43.57
C SER A 290 -34.87 -3.46 43.46
N ALA A 291 -36.07 -3.60 44.03
CA ALA A 291 -37.10 -2.55 44.05
C ALA A 291 -36.58 -1.11 44.32
N PRO A 292 -35.59 -0.87 45.21
CA PRO A 292 -35.03 0.48 45.40
C PRO A 292 -34.26 1.05 44.20
N GLU A 293 -33.62 0.24 43.36
CA GLU A 293 -32.89 0.71 42.17
C GLU A 293 -33.83 1.16 41.05
N LEU A 294 -34.93 0.42 40.85
CA LEU A 294 -36.01 0.81 39.94
C LEU A 294 -36.70 2.10 40.41
N PHE A 295 -36.89 2.26 41.72
CA PHE A 295 -37.40 3.50 42.29
C PHE A 295 -36.44 4.67 42.08
N ALA A 296 -35.12 4.48 42.26
CA ALA A 296 -34.14 5.54 42.05
C ALA A 296 -34.12 6.03 40.59
N ILE A 297 -34.17 5.12 39.61
CA ILE A 297 -34.14 5.46 38.19
C ILE A 297 -35.43 6.21 37.77
N ALA A 298 -36.58 5.85 38.33
CA ALA A 298 -37.85 6.52 38.04
C ALA A 298 -38.03 7.86 38.78
N PHE A 299 -37.48 7.99 39.99
CA PHE A 299 -37.76 9.13 40.89
C PHE A 299 -36.77 10.30 40.72
N VAL A 300 -35.54 10.05 40.26
CA VAL A 300 -34.53 11.10 40.00
C VAL A 300 -35.00 12.14 38.96
N PRO A 301 -35.60 11.77 37.81
CA PRO A 301 -36.14 12.78 36.88
C PRO A 301 -37.27 13.61 37.49
N PHE A 302 -38.07 13.03 38.40
CA PHE A 302 -39.17 13.72 39.07
C PHE A 302 -38.67 14.74 40.09
N LEU A 303 -37.61 14.41 40.85
CA LEU A 303 -36.97 15.35 41.78
C LEU A 303 -36.37 16.56 41.07
N ILE A 304 -35.77 16.37 39.90
CA ILE A 304 -35.23 17.46 39.09
C ILE A 304 -36.36 18.43 38.69
N LEU A 305 -37.47 17.90 38.17
CA LEU A 305 -38.65 18.71 37.82
C LEU A 305 -39.26 19.42 39.04
N PHE A 306 -39.29 18.75 40.19
CA PHE A 306 -39.81 19.33 41.43
C PHE A 306 -38.98 20.52 41.91
N VAL A 307 -37.64 20.46 41.80
CA VAL A 307 -36.76 21.59 42.11
C VAL A 307 -37.02 22.77 41.19
N PHE A 308 -37.19 22.54 39.89
CA PHE A 308 -37.54 23.62 38.95
C PHE A 308 -38.89 24.24 39.26
N PHE A 309 -39.90 23.43 39.62
CA PHE A 309 -41.23 23.92 39.98
C PHE A 309 -41.19 24.77 41.26
N TRP A 310 -40.43 24.33 42.27
CA TRP A 310 -40.26 25.10 43.51
C TRP A 310 -39.50 26.41 43.28
N CYS A 311 -38.41 26.39 42.51
CA CYS A 311 -37.69 27.61 42.12
C CYS A 311 -38.60 28.60 41.39
N TYR A 312 -39.50 28.11 40.53
CA TYR A 312 -40.47 28.92 39.82
C TYR A 312 -41.53 29.54 40.75
N ILE A 313 -42.12 28.74 41.64
CA ILE A 313 -43.07 29.21 42.68
C ILE A 313 -42.41 30.23 43.62
N TYR A 314 -41.17 29.97 44.07
CA TYR A 314 -40.41 30.89 44.91
C TYR A 314 -40.17 32.23 44.21
N LYS A 315 -39.84 32.23 42.92
CA LYS A 315 -39.67 33.44 42.11
C LYS A 315 -40.98 34.25 42.01
N LEU A 316 -42.12 33.59 41.84
CA LEU A 316 -43.45 34.20 41.85
C LEU A 316 -43.82 34.82 43.21
N MET A 317 -43.57 34.08 44.30
CA MET A 317 -43.78 34.54 45.68
C MET A 317 -42.91 35.77 46.03
N LYS A 318 -41.62 35.75 45.65
CA LYS A 318 -40.71 36.88 45.84
C LYS A 318 -41.17 38.12 45.05
N LYS A 319 -41.76 37.94 43.87
CA LYS A 319 -42.31 39.04 43.04
C LYS A 319 -43.57 39.65 43.67
N ARG A 320 -44.44 38.84 44.30
CA ARG A 320 -45.63 39.34 45.04
C ARG A 320 -45.25 40.07 46.34
N ARG A 321 -44.26 39.60 47.11
CA ARG A 321 -43.78 40.31 48.32
C ARG A 321 -43.18 41.69 48.04
N ARG A 322 -42.50 41.88 46.90
CA ARG A 322 -41.99 43.21 46.48
C ARG A 322 -43.09 44.20 46.10
N LYS A 323 -44.24 43.74 45.60
CA LYS A 323 -45.41 44.61 45.34
C LYS A 323 -46.12 45.05 46.63
N PHE A 324 -46.20 44.18 47.64
CA PHE A 324 -46.82 44.51 48.93
C PHE A 324 -45.99 45.51 49.76
N TYR A 325 -44.65 45.44 49.71
CA TYR A 325 -43.79 46.41 50.39
C TYR A 325 -43.79 47.81 49.76
N ASN A 326 -44.07 47.93 48.45
CA ASN A 326 -44.20 49.22 47.78
C ASN A 326 -45.61 49.83 47.90
N ALA A 327 -46.63 49.05 48.27
CA ALA A 327 -47.99 49.55 48.51
C ALA A 327 -48.23 50.01 49.96
N LYS A 328 -47.30 49.72 50.88
CA LYS A 328 -47.36 50.13 52.30
C LYS A 328 -46.45 51.33 52.61
N LYS A 329 -45.90 51.96 51.57
CA LYS A 329 -44.99 53.11 51.63
C LYS A 329 -45.53 54.27 50.78
N ILE A 330 -46.82 54.57 50.97
CA ILE A 330 -47.50 55.81 50.61
C ILE A 330 -48.16 56.31 51.88
#